data_AF-F5P4L4-F1
#
_entry.id   AF-F5P4L4-F1
#
_cell.length_a   1.000
_cell.length_b   1.000
_cell.length_c   1.000
_cell.angle_alpha   90.00
_cell.angle_beta   90.00
_cell.angle_gamma   90.00
#
_symmetry.space_group_name_H-M   'P 1'
#
loop_
_entity.id
_entity.type
_entity.pdbx_description
1 polymer ?
#
loop_
_entity_poly.entity_id
_entity_poly.type
_entity_poly.pdbx_seq_one_letter_code
_entity_poly.pdbx_strand_id
1 'polypeptide(L)'
;MTALFYYKKVVEKEKSLSESDSSGYTGTFDIDNSHDSSLAMIENLDAISSETVPLILLFAENKINANDMEGLIERIRSQFFIDYGVRLPTILYRTSNELKVDDIVLLINEVRADSFNIYFDKVCITDENGDIDALGIPVVSTSYNERVISWVDVSYTENLTNIDAKIKSAQDEFYHQLSQALLNNINEIFGIQETKNMLDQFENRYPDLLKEVFRHVTIQRISEVLQRLLGENISVRNLKLIMESLALWAPREKDVITLVEHVRASLSRYICSKIAVSGEIKVVMLSGYIEDAIRKGIRQTSGGSFLNMDIEVSDEVMETLAHALRELRNAKKISFFWYQ
;
A
#
# COMPACT_ATOMS: atom_id res chain seq x y z
N MET A 1 -24.31 -8.14 -7.98
CA MET A 1 -24.10 -9.23 -6.98
C MET A 1 -24.06 -10.54 -7.75
N THR A 2 -22.94 -11.25 -7.62
CA THR A 2 -22.69 -12.65 -7.98
C THR A 2 -22.74 -13.07 -9.45
N ALA A 3 -21.53 -13.38 -9.95
CA ALA A 3 -21.15 -14.63 -10.59
C ALA A 3 -20.56 -14.49 -12.01
N LEU A 4 -19.23 -14.70 -12.08
CA LEU A 4 -18.62 -15.73 -12.93
C LEU A 4 -18.67 -15.65 -14.47
N PHE A 5 -19.24 -14.61 -15.08
CA PHE A 5 -19.52 -14.67 -16.53
C PHE A 5 -18.43 -14.26 -17.53
N TYR A 6 -17.14 -14.32 -17.19
CA TYR A 6 -16.07 -14.07 -18.19
C TYR A 6 -14.89 -15.04 -18.19
N TYR A 7 -15.09 -16.29 -17.74
CA TYR A 7 -14.03 -17.30 -17.67
C TYR A 7 -13.77 -18.06 -19.01
N LYS A 8 -14.48 -17.79 -20.10
CA LYS A 8 -14.44 -18.66 -21.31
C LYS A 8 -13.49 -18.25 -22.46
N LYS A 9 -12.48 -17.38 -22.28
CA LYS A 9 -11.64 -17.02 -23.45
C LYS A 9 -10.13 -16.90 -23.29
N VAL A 10 -9.56 -17.17 -22.10
CA VAL A 10 -8.10 -17.06 -21.91
C VAL A 10 -7.42 -18.44 -21.82
N VAL A 11 -8.13 -19.49 -21.41
CA VAL A 11 -7.57 -20.85 -21.29
C VAL A 11 -7.24 -21.52 -22.64
N GLU A 12 -7.84 -21.08 -23.75
CA GLU A 12 -7.54 -21.66 -25.08
C GLU A 12 -6.20 -21.24 -25.68
N LYS A 13 -5.49 -20.26 -25.11
CA LYS A 13 -4.21 -19.78 -25.67
C LYS A 13 -2.95 -20.33 -24.98
N GLU A 14 -3.07 -20.87 -23.77
CA GLU A 14 -1.91 -21.42 -23.02
C GLU A 14 -1.59 -22.88 -23.35
N LYS A 15 -2.42 -23.57 -24.14
CA LYS A 15 -2.19 -24.97 -24.53
C LYS A 15 -1.17 -25.19 -25.65
N SER A 16 -0.50 -24.15 -26.15
CA SER A 16 0.50 -24.31 -27.23
C SER A 16 1.94 -24.00 -26.86
N LEU A 17 2.28 -23.59 -25.62
CA LEU A 17 3.69 -23.46 -25.23
C LEU A 17 3.97 -23.88 -23.78
N SER A 18 5.01 -24.73 -23.68
CA SER A 18 5.81 -25.17 -22.53
C SER A 18 5.23 -26.20 -21.55
N GLU A 19 5.54 -27.45 -21.85
CA GLU A 19 6.02 -28.43 -20.87
C GLU A 19 7.33 -27.95 -20.23
N SER A 20 7.39 -27.85 -18.91
CA SER A 20 8.43 -28.42 -18.03
C SER A 20 8.41 -27.78 -16.62
N ASP A 21 8.05 -28.62 -15.65
CA ASP A 21 8.34 -28.62 -14.21
C ASP A 21 8.60 -27.29 -13.47
N SER A 22 7.57 -26.84 -12.74
CA SER A 22 7.71 -26.53 -11.31
C SER A 22 6.34 -26.63 -10.62
N SER A 23 6.32 -27.25 -9.44
CA SER A 23 5.13 -27.55 -8.65
C SER A 23 4.32 -26.29 -8.32
N GLY A 24 3.20 -26.12 -9.02
CA GLY A 24 2.17 -25.11 -8.73
C GLY A 24 0.80 -25.76 -8.88
N TYR A 25 0.02 -25.75 -7.81
CA TYR A 25 -1.35 -26.26 -7.78
C TYR A 25 -2.21 -25.49 -8.79
N THR A 26 -2.61 -26.15 -9.88
CA THR A 26 -3.57 -25.67 -10.87
C THR A 26 -4.89 -26.41 -10.68
N GLY A 27 -5.68 -25.98 -9.71
CA GLY A 27 -7.08 -26.42 -9.58
C GLY A 27 -7.96 -25.62 -10.54
N THR A 28 -8.24 -26.18 -11.72
CA THR A 28 -9.26 -25.66 -12.65
C THR A 28 -10.67 -25.97 -12.13
N PHE A 29 -11.54 -24.96 -12.11
CA PHE A 29 -12.96 -25.08 -11.73
C PHE A 29 -13.82 -25.28 -12.98
N ASP A 30 -14.54 -26.39 -13.06
CA ASP A 30 -15.66 -26.59 -14.00
C ASP A 30 -16.98 -26.34 -13.23
N ILE A 31 -17.85 -25.49 -13.76
CA ILE A 31 -19.18 -25.19 -13.21
C ILE A 31 -20.20 -25.45 -14.32
N ASP A 32 -21.01 -26.50 -14.17
CA ASP A 32 -22.12 -26.79 -15.07
C ASP A 32 -23.20 -25.70 -14.96
N ASN A 33 -23.46 -25.02 -16.07
CA ASN A 33 -24.51 -24.02 -16.17
C ASN A 33 -25.80 -24.68 -16.67
N SER A 34 -26.54 -25.31 -15.77
CA SER A 34 -27.94 -25.64 -16.04
C SER A 34 -28.85 -25.23 -14.88
N HIS A 35 -29.83 -24.38 -15.21
CA HIS A 35 -30.98 -23.92 -14.42
C HIS A 35 -30.78 -22.76 -13.42
N ASP A 36 -31.21 -21.56 -13.87
CA ASP A 36 -32.12 -20.59 -13.22
C ASP A 36 -32.15 -20.52 -11.68
N SER A 37 -30.98 -20.51 -11.05
CA SER A 37 -30.77 -20.23 -9.64
C SER A 37 -29.63 -19.22 -9.51
N SER A 38 -29.85 -18.16 -8.73
CA SER A 38 -28.81 -17.17 -8.39
C SER A 38 -27.71 -17.74 -7.47
N LEU A 39 -27.75 -19.04 -7.18
CA LEU A 39 -26.78 -19.76 -6.37
C LEU A 39 -25.87 -20.55 -7.31
N ALA A 40 -24.59 -20.20 -7.31
CA ALA A 40 -23.57 -20.99 -7.99
C ALA A 40 -23.41 -22.35 -7.30
N MET A 41 -23.39 -23.43 -8.09
CA MET A 41 -23.13 -24.78 -7.61
C MET A 41 -21.67 -25.14 -7.92
N ILE A 42 -20.93 -25.51 -6.88
CA ILE A 42 -19.56 -25.98 -7.01
C ILE A 42 -19.59 -27.51 -7.00
N GLU A 43 -19.21 -28.14 -8.11
CA GLU A 43 -19.35 -29.59 -8.33
C GLU A 43 -18.51 -30.46 -7.38
N ASN A 44 -17.51 -29.88 -6.71
CA ASN A 44 -16.68 -30.58 -5.73
C ASN A 44 -16.21 -29.66 -4.59
N LEU A 45 -17.17 -29.12 -3.83
CA LEU A 45 -16.92 -28.21 -2.71
C LEU A 45 -15.91 -28.79 -1.70
N ASP A 46 -15.97 -30.10 -1.44
CA ASP A 46 -15.10 -30.78 -0.46
C ASP A 46 -13.64 -30.91 -0.91
N ALA A 47 -13.35 -30.77 -2.21
CA ALA A 47 -11.99 -30.79 -2.76
C ALA A 47 -11.36 -29.40 -2.92
N ILE A 48 -12.14 -28.35 -2.66
CA ILE A 48 -11.72 -26.96 -2.86
C ILE A 48 -11.32 -26.35 -1.52
N SER A 49 -10.11 -25.79 -1.46
CA SER A 49 -9.70 -25.01 -0.29
C SER A 49 -10.58 -23.75 -0.21
N SER A 50 -11.04 -23.41 0.99
CA SER A 50 -11.86 -22.22 1.24
C SER A 50 -11.04 -20.92 1.20
N GLU A 51 -10.03 -20.85 0.34
CA GLU A 51 -9.10 -19.73 0.23
C GLU A 51 -9.66 -18.65 -0.70
N THR A 52 -9.69 -17.42 -0.21
CA THR A 52 -10.02 -16.25 -1.01
C THR A 52 -8.85 -15.89 -1.93
N VAL A 53 -9.15 -15.33 -3.09
CA VAL A 53 -8.11 -14.68 -3.89
C VAL A 53 -7.63 -13.42 -3.15
N PRO A 54 -6.32 -13.29 -2.84
CA PRO A 54 -5.83 -12.25 -1.94
C PRO A 54 -5.91 -10.85 -2.54
N LEU A 55 -5.57 -10.67 -3.82
CA LEU A 55 -5.55 -9.37 -4.49
C LEU A 55 -6.25 -9.44 -5.85
N ILE A 56 -7.26 -8.59 -6.04
CA ILE A 56 -7.97 -8.43 -7.32
C ILE A 56 -8.04 -6.94 -7.67
N LEU A 57 -7.71 -6.60 -8.91
CA LEU A 57 -7.98 -5.29 -9.50
C LEU A 57 -9.12 -5.41 -10.51
N LEU A 58 -10.21 -4.67 -10.28
CA LEU A 58 -11.30 -4.55 -11.23
C LEU A 58 -11.11 -3.29 -12.07
N PHE A 59 -11.20 -3.44 -13.38
CA PHE A 59 -11.11 -2.36 -14.37
C PHE A 59 -12.44 -2.21 -15.12
N ALA A 60 -12.77 -1.00 -15.55
CA ALA A 60 -13.83 -0.81 -16.55
C ALA A 60 -13.47 -1.49 -17.89
N GLU A 61 -14.47 -2.00 -18.61
CA GLU A 61 -14.26 -2.61 -19.94
C GLU A 61 -13.52 -1.67 -20.92
N ASN A 62 -12.72 -2.26 -21.81
CA ASN A 62 -12.07 -1.61 -22.97
C ASN A 62 -10.92 -0.63 -22.72
N LYS A 63 -10.31 -0.60 -21.54
CA LYS A 63 -9.20 0.35 -21.27
C LYS A 63 -7.81 -0.12 -21.73
N ILE A 64 -7.45 -1.39 -21.56
CA ILE A 64 -6.04 -1.84 -21.65
C ILE A 64 -5.96 -3.20 -22.34
N ASN A 65 -5.00 -3.38 -23.25
CA ASN A 65 -4.72 -4.69 -23.85
C ASN A 65 -4.23 -5.67 -22.77
N ALA A 66 -4.60 -6.94 -22.85
CA ALA A 66 -4.21 -7.95 -21.86
C ALA A 66 -2.69 -7.97 -21.57
N ASN A 67 -1.85 -7.89 -22.61
CA ASN A 67 -0.39 -7.87 -22.48
C ASN A 67 0.14 -6.63 -21.74
N ASP A 68 -0.47 -5.46 -21.96
CA ASP A 68 -0.06 -4.21 -21.33
C ASP A 68 -0.39 -4.23 -19.83
N MET A 69 -1.52 -4.87 -19.47
CA MET A 69 -1.95 -5.03 -18.09
C MET A 69 -1.06 -6.00 -17.30
N GLU A 70 -0.73 -7.14 -17.89
CA GLU A 70 0.17 -8.11 -17.27
C GLU A 70 1.55 -7.49 -16.98
N GLY A 71 2.08 -6.74 -17.95
CA GLY A 71 3.32 -5.98 -17.76
C GLY A 71 3.21 -4.91 -16.66
N LEU A 72 2.07 -4.24 -16.53
CA LEU A 72 1.83 -3.26 -15.46
C LEU A 72 1.78 -3.92 -14.08
N ILE A 73 1.11 -5.06 -13.95
CA ILE A 73 1.00 -5.81 -12.69
C ILE A 73 2.38 -6.26 -12.20
N GLU A 74 3.19 -6.85 -13.08
CA GLU A 74 4.54 -7.28 -12.70
C GLU A 74 5.46 -6.10 -12.36
N ARG A 75 5.29 -4.95 -13.02
CA ARG A 75 5.96 -3.69 -12.62
C ARG A 75 5.55 -3.24 -11.22
N ILE A 76 4.25 -3.25 -10.91
CA ILE A 76 3.73 -2.88 -9.58
C ILE A 76 4.31 -3.79 -8.50
N ARG A 77 4.30 -5.11 -8.72
CA ARG A 77 4.85 -6.09 -7.77
C ARG A 77 6.35 -5.87 -7.56
N SER A 78 7.09 -5.63 -8.64
CA SER A 78 8.52 -5.35 -8.59
C SER A 78 8.82 -4.05 -7.83
N GLN A 79 8.07 -3.00 -8.12
CA GLN A 79 8.24 -1.69 -7.49
C GLN A 79 7.89 -1.74 -6.00
N PHE A 80 6.82 -2.43 -5.62
CA PHE A 80 6.45 -2.63 -4.22
C PHE A 80 7.55 -3.37 -3.43
N PHE A 81 8.19 -4.37 -4.05
CA PHE A 81 9.32 -5.04 -3.45
C PHE A 81 10.57 -4.16 -3.33
N ILE A 82 10.82 -3.27 -4.30
CA ILE A 82 11.93 -2.31 -4.24
C ILE A 82 11.70 -1.31 -3.11
N ASP A 83 10.49 -0.76 -3.02
CA ASP A 83 10.16 0.31 -2.09
C ASP A 83 10.01 -0.21 -0.66
N TYR A 84 9.35 -1.35 -0.47
CA TYR A 84 8.96 -1.84 0.86
C TYR A 84 9.65 -3.15 1.28
N GLY A 85 10.25 -3.89 0.34
CA GLY A 85 10.90 -5.17 0.64
C GLY A 85 9.93 -6.35 0.79
N VAL A 86 8.65 -6.15 0.50
CA VAL A 86 7.58 -7.15 0.60
C VAL A 86 7.25 -7.70 -0.78
N ARG A 87 7.09 -9.01 -0.89
CA ARG A 87 6.63 -9.66 -2.12
C ARG A 87 5.11 -9.74 -2.08
N LEU A 88 4.44 -9.05 -2.99
CA LEU A 88 3.00 -9.16 -3.12
C LEU A 88 2.61 -10.52 -3.71
N PRO A 89 1.47 -11.10 -3.27
CA PRO A 89 0.88 -12.25 -3.94
C PRO A 89 0.50 -11.87 -5.38
N THR A 90 0.15 -12.87 -6.18
CA THR A 90 -0.30 -12.63 -7.56
C THR A 90 -1.53 -11.74 -7.53
N ILE A 91 -1.49 -10.64 -8.29
CA ILE A 91 -2.60 -9.70 -8.43
C ILE A 91 -3.41 -10.16 -9.63
N LEU A 92 -4.64 -10.64 -9.41
CA LEU A 92 -5.55 -10.93 -10.51
C LEU A 92 -6.17 -9.62 -11.01
N TYR A 93 -6.39 -9.52 -12.31
CA TYR A 93 -7.20 -8.43 -12.87
C TYR A 93 -8.45 -8.97 -13.52
N ARG A 94 -9.55 -8.23 -13.41
CA ARG A 94 -10.82 -8.55 -14.07
C ARG A 94 -11.45 -7.28 -14.63
N THR A 95 -12.27 -7.42 -15.65
CA THR A 95 -13.11 -6.33 -16.15
C THR A 95 -14.49 -6.40 -15.52
N SER A 96 -15.11 -5.25 -15.27
CA SER A 96 -16.48 -5.13 -14.79
C SER A 96 -17.23 -4.04 -15.53
N ASN A 97 -18.49 -4.31 -15.83
CA ASN A 97 -19.39 -3.41 -16.56
C ASN A 97 -20.15 -2.48 -15.60
N GLU A 98 -20.08 -2.76 -14.29
CA GLU A 98 -20.70 -1.95 -13.24
C GLU A 98 -19.86 -0.70 -12.89
N LEU A 99 -18.59 -0.66 -13.32
CA LEU A 99 -17.67 0.44 -13.03
C LEU A 99 -17.79 1.56 -14.06
N LYS A 100 -17.64 2.81 -13.61
CA LYS A 100 -17.55 3.95 -14.53
C LYS A 100 -16.25 3.87 -15.32
N VAL A 101 -16.22 4.55 -16.47
CA VAL A 101 -14.99 4.72 -17.26
C VAL A 101 -13.94 5.39 -16.36
N ASP A 102 -12.70 4.87 -16.39
CA ASP A 102 -11.55 5.31 -15.56
C ASP A 102 -11.57 4.86 -14.09
N ASP A 103 -12.63 4.20 -13.61
CA ASP A 103 -12.65 3.63 -12.27
C ASP A 103 -11.89 2.31 -12.21
N ILE A 104 -11.08 2.18 -11.17
CA ILE A 104 -10.40 0.94 -10.78
C ILE A 104 -10.81 0.63 -9.34
N VAL A 105 -11.11 -0.62 -9.03
CA VAL A 105 -11.43 -1.05 -7.68
C VAL A 105 -10.45 -2.11 -7.23
N LEU A 106 -9.84 -1.90 -6.05
CA LEU A 106 -9.04 -2.90 -5.36
C LEU A 106 -9.95 -3.75 -4.48
N LEU A 107 -9.88 -5.06 -4.66
CA LEU A 107 -10.41 -6.03 -3.71
C LEU A 107 -9.25 -6.73 -3.01
N ILE A 108 -9.35 -6.83 -1.69
CA ILE A 108 -8.46 -7.64 -0.84
C ILE A 108 -9.32 -8.77 -0.27
N ASN A 109 -8.88 -10.01 -0.43
CA ASN A 109 -9.65 -11.19 -0.02
C ASN A 109 -11.11 -11.16 -0.53
N GLU A 110 -11.27 -10.72 -1.79
CA GLU A 110 -12.57 -10.56 -2.48
C GLU A 110 -13.51 -9.47 -1.90
N VAL A 111 -13.06 -8.69 -0.92
CA VAL A 111 -13.78 -7.57 -0.33
C VAL A 111 -13.23 -6.25 -0.85
N ARG A 112 -14.11 -5.29 -1.16
CA ARG A 112 -13.68 -3.96 -1.65
C ARG A 112 -12.86 -3.24 -0.58
N ALA A 113 -11.61 -2.96 -0.90
CA ALA A 113 -10.67 -2.27 -0.03
C ALA A 113 -10.51 -0.79 -0.43
N ASP A 114 -10.41 -0.49 -1.73
CA ASP A 114 -10.23 0.89 -2.21
C ASP A 114 -10.72 1.08 -3.65
N SER A 115 -10.80 2.33 -4.11
CA SER A 115 -11.09 2.68 -5.50
C SER A 115 -10.33 3.91 -5.98
N PHE A 116 -9.95 3.89 -7.24
CA PHE A 116 -9.10 4.88 -7.88
C PHE A 116 -9.76 5.40 -9.15
N ASN A 117 -9.57 6.69 -9.45
CA ASN A 117 -9.97 7.30 -10.72
C ASN A 117 -8.70 7.71 -11.48
N ILE A 118 -8.27 6.88 -12.44
CA ILE A 118 -6.99 7.04 -13.14
C ILE A 118 -7.22 7.13 -14.66
N TYR A 119 -6.72 8.23 -15.23
CA TYR A 119 -6.73 8.49 -16.67
C TYR A 119 -5.39 8.06 -17.27
N PHE A 120 -5.29 6.80 -17.73
CA PHE A 120 -4.05 6.24 -18.32
C PHE A 120 -3.60 6.91 -19.62
N ASP A 121 -4.50 7.63 -20.28
CA ASP A 121 -4.26 8.44 -21.49
C ASP A 121 -3.75 9.86 -21.17
N LYS A 122 -3.67 10.24 -19.89
CA LYS A 122 -3.28 11.57 -19.42
C LYS A 122 -2.03 11.53 -18.55
N VAL A 123 -1.46 12.70 -18.32
CA VAL A 123 -0.41 12.91 -17.32
C VAL A 123 -0.99 13.61 -16.11
N CYS A 124 -0.49 13.29 -14.92
CA CYS A 124 -0.89 14.00 -13.72
C CYS A 124 0.15 15.07 -13.35
N ILE A 125 -0.35 16.19 -12.85
CA ILE A 125 0.46 17.29 -12.34
C ILE A 125 0.32 17.27 -10.83
N THR A 126 1.47 17.24 -10.16
CA THR A 126 1.54 17.22 -8.69
C THR A 126 1.87 18.59 -8.09
N ASP A 127 2.20 19.55 -8.93
CA ASP A 127 2.49 20.92 -8.53
C ASP A 127 1.37 21.85 -9.00
N GLU A 128 0.51 22.28 -8.07
CA GLU A 128 -0.46 23.36 -8.30
C GLU A 128 0.25 24.72 -8.28
N ASN A 129 1.21 24.91 -9.19
CA ASN A 129 1.59 26.26 -9.56
C ASN A 129 0.36 26.86 -10.24
N GLY A 130 -0.14 27.98 -9.68
CA GLY A 130 -1.33 28.67 -10.17
C GLY A 130 -1.19 29.22 -11.59
N ASP A 131 -0.08 28.92 -12.26
CA ASP A 131 0.22 29.23 -13.64
C ASP A 131 -0.45 28.26 -14.63
N ILE A 132 -0.93 27.08 -14.19
CA ILE A 132 -1.60 26.14 -15.10
C ILE A 132 -2.92 26.72 -15.62
N ASP A 133 -3.69 27.37 -14.74
CA ASP A 133 -4.90 28.11 -15.12
C ASP A 133 -4.56 29.28 -16.06
N ALA A 134 -3.41 29.93 -15.85
CA ALA A 134 -2.93 31.03 -16.68
C ALA A 134 -2.55 30.57 -18.11
N LEU A 135 -2.19 29.30 -18.29
CA LEU A 135 -1.90 28.70 -19.60
C LEU A 135 -3.18 28.29 -20.36
N GLY A 136 -4.36 28.35 -19.75
CA GLY A 136 -5.63 27.98 -20.38
C GLY A 136 -5.72 26.49 -20.74
N ILE A 137 -4.93 25.65 -20.09
CA ILE A 137 -4.88 24.21 -20.34
C ILE A 137 -6.12 23.56 -19.72
N PRO A 138 -6.86 22.70 -20.44
CA PRO A 138 -7.99 21.97 -19.86
C PRO A 138 -7.49 20.94 -18.85
N VAL A 139 -7.83 21.15 -17.57
CA VAL A 139 -7.49 20.26 -16.46
C VAL A 139 -8.73 19.48 -16.03
N VAL A 140 -8.57 18.18 -15.80
CA VAL A 140 -9.57 17.33 -15.14
C VAL A 140 -9.06 17.03 -13.74
N SER A 141 -9.82 17.37 -12.69
CA SER A 141 -9.42 17.13 -11.30
C SER A 141 -10.09 15.88 -10.74
N THR A 142 -9.31 14.99 -10.12
CA THR A 142 -9.83 13.91 -9.26
C THR A 142 -9.34 14.12 -7.82
N SER A 143 -9.89 13.35 -6.88
CA SER A 143 -9.46 13.41 -5.49
C SER A 143 -9.17 12.01 -4.95
N TYR A 144 -8.04 11.84 -4.27
CA TYR A 144 -7.69 10.61 -3.54
C TYR A 144 -7.11 10.99 -2.18
N ASN A 145 -7.66 10.43 -1.09
CA ASN A 145 -7.28 10.75 0.30
C ASN A 145 -7.13 12.27 0.55
N GLU A 146 -8.15 13.04 0.16
CA GLU A 146 -8.21 14.50 0.27
C GLU A 146 -7.15 15.29 -0.52
N ARG A 147 -6.36 14.61 -1.37
CA ARG A 147 -5.45 15.25 -2.32
C ARG A 147 -6.16 15.47 -3.64
N VAL A 148 -6.09 16.69 -4.16
CA VAL A 148 -6.56 16.99 -5.51
C VAL A 148 -5.45 16.60 -6.50
N ILE A 149 -5.84 15.86 -7.54
CA ILE A 149 -4.94 15.38 -8.58
C ILE A 149 -5.43 15.98 -9.89
N SER A 150 -4.55 16.74 -10.53
CA SER A 150 -4.85 17.43 -11.78
C SER A 150 -4.34 16.63 -12.97
N TRP A 151 -5.22 16.30 -13.90
CA TRP A 151 -4.94 15.52 -15.10
C TRP A 151 -4.97 16.39 -16.34
N VAL A 152 -3.96 16.25 -17.18
CA VAL A 152 -3.79 17.01 -18.43
C VAL A 152 -3.48 16.05 -19.58
N ASP A 153 -3.94 16.42 -20.77
CA ASP A 153 -3.62 15.67 -21.99
C ASP A 153 -2.11 15.64 -22.26
N VAL A 154 -1.61 14.51 -22.76
CA VAL A 154 -0.18 14.30 -23.06
C VAL A 154 0.37 15.35 -24.03
N SER A 155 -0.49 15.92 -24.89
CA SER A 155 -0.13 16.97 -25.85
C SER A 155 0.43 18.24 -25.19
N TYR A 156 0.10 18.52 -23.92
CA TYR A 156 0.55 19.72 -23.20
C TYR A 156 1.83 19.49 -22.38
N THR A 157 2.44 18.30 -22.45
CA THR A 157 3.65 17.97 -21.68
C THR A 157 4.82 18.92 -21.94
N GLU A 158 5.04 19.35 -23.19
CA GLU A 158 6.08 20.34 -23.53
C GLU A 158 5.83 21.69 -22.86
N ASN A 159 4.58 22.17 -22.87
CA ASN A 159 4.20 23.44 -22.24
C ASN A 159 4.40 23.39 -20.72
N LEU A 160 4.05 22.27 -20.10
CA LEU A 160 4.22 22.05 -18.66
C LEU A 160 5.71 21.94 -18.27
N THR A 161 6.53 21.35 -19.13
CA THR A 161 7.98 21.27 -18.91
C THR A 161 8.63 22.65 -18.98
N ASN A 162 8.13 23.56 -19.84
CA ASN A 162 8.62 24.94 -19.94
C ASN A 162 8.36 25.80 -18.71
N ILE A 163 7.38 25.44 -17.87
CA ILE A 163 7.05 26.13 -16.62
C ILE A 163 7.57 25.39 -15.38
N ASP A 164 8.51 24.45 -15.57
CA ASP A 164 9.09 23.61 -14.50
C ASP A 164 8.04 22.86 -13.65
N ALA A 165 6.88 22.54 -14.22
CA ALA A 165 5.84 21.81 -13.51
C ALA A 165 6.27 20.35 -13.26
N LYS A 166 5.97 19.82 -12.06
CA LYS A 166 6.24 18.42 -11.73
C LYS A 166 5.16 17.50 -12.30
N ILE A 167 5.48 16.93 -13.45
CA ILE A 167 4.66 15.94 -14.16
C ILE A 167 4.99 14.54 -13.65
N LYS A 168 3.97 13.71 -13.47
CA LYS A 168 4.10 12.27 -13.22
C LYS A 168 3.27 11.48 -14.22
N SER A 169 3.69 10.25 -14.51
CA SER A 169 2.92 9.37 -15.39
C SER A 169 1.68 8.83 -14.67
N ALA A 170 0.64 8.48 -15.42
CA ALA A 170 -0.55 7.84 -14.86
C ALA A 170 -0.23 6.50 -14.16
N GLN A 171 0.78 5.76 -14.64
CA GLN A 171 1.22 4.51 -14.02
C GLN A 171 1.89 4.75 -12.66
N ASP A 172 2.72 5.80 -12.56
CA ASP A 172 3.37 6.16 -11.30
C ASP A 172 2.35 6.65 -10.27
N GLU A 173 1.35 7.42 -10.71
CA GLU A 173 0.27 7.88 -9.83
C GLU A 173 -0.63 6.72 -9.39
N PHE A 174 -0.97 5.82 -10.31
CA PHE A 174 -1.72 4.61 -9.96
C PHE A 174 -0.94 3.75 -8.96
N TYR A 175 0.36 3.52 -9.20
CA TYR A 175 1.20 2.79 -8.25
C TYR A 175 1.27 3.49 -6.90
N HIS A 176 1.42 4.81 -6.88
CA HIS A 176 1.44 5.59 -5.65
C HIS A 176 0.17 5.33 -4.83
N GLN A 177 -1.02 5.56 -5.41
CA GLN A 177 -2.31 5.33 -4.73
C GLN A 177 -2.50 3.86 -4.32
N LEU A 178 -2.24 2.92 -5.22
CA LEU A 178 -2.37 1.49 -4.95
C LEU A 178 -1.44 1.06 -3.81
N SER A 179 -0.20 1.55 -3.77
CA SER A 179 0.73 1.22 -2.69
C SER A 179 0.23 1.75 -1.34
N GLN A 180 -0.40 2.93 -1.28
CA GLN A 180 -1.02 3.43 -0.05
C GLN A 180 -2.13 2.48 0.40
N ALA A 181 -3.03 2.12 -0.53
CA ALA A 181 -4.15 1.23 -0.24
C ALA A 181 -3.69 -0.13 0.29
N LEU A 182 -2.64 -0.70 -0.31
CA LEU A 182 -2.06 -1.97 0.13
C LEU A 182 -1.38 -1.86 1.51
N LEU A 183 -0.69 -0.76 1.80
CA LEU A 183 -0.01 -0.57 3.09
C LEU A 183 -1.00 -0.28 4.23
N ASN A 184 -2.08 0.45 3.94
CA ASN A 184 -3.18 0.68 4.88
C ASN A 184 -3.87 -0.65 5.27
N ASN A 185 -3.87 -1.63 4.36
CA ASN A 185 -4.41 -2.96 4.58
C ASN A 185 -3.32 -4.04 4.72
N ILE A 186 -2.10 -3.67 5.14
CA ILE A 186 -0.95 -4.59 5.13
C ILE A 186 -1.16 -5.82 6.01
N ASN A 187 -1.95 -5.70 7.08
CA ASN A 187 -2.22 -6.79 8.01
C ASN A 187 -2.97 -7.96 7.37
N GLU A 188 -3.71 -7.71 6.28
CA GLU A 188 -4.43 -8.73 5.52
C GLU A 188 -3.57 -9.38 4.44
N ILE A 189 -2.50 -8.72 4.00
CA ILE A 189 -1.67 -9.14 2.86
C ILE A 189 -0.35 -9.76 3.32
N PHE A 190 0.20 -9.31 4.46
CA PHE A 190 1.50 -9.70 4.96
C PHE A 190 1.38 -10.17 6.40
N GLY A 191 1.40 -11.48 6.62
CA GLY A 191 1.28 -12.11 7.93
C GLY A 191 2.47 -12.99 8.31
N ILE A 192 2.18 -13.99 9.16
CA ILE A 192 3.17 -14.93 9.69
C ILE A 192 3.82 -15.75 8.56
N GLN A 193 3.03 -16.18 7.56
CA GLN A 193 3.53 -17.01 6.47
C GLN A 193 4.48 -16.21 5.56
N GLU A 194 4.12 -14.99 5.19
CA GLU A 194 4.96 -14.10 4.39
C GLU A 194 6.23 -13.73 5.14
N THR A 195 6.11 -13.46 6.44
CA THR A 195 7.26 -13.23 7.33
C THR A 195 8.18 -14.45 7.35
N LYS A 196 7.64 -15.66 7.52
CA LYS A 196 8.43 -16.90 7.51
C LYS A 196 9.17 -17.08 6.19
N ASN A 197 8.49 -16.92 5.06
CA ASN A 197 9.10 -17.00 3.72
C ASN A 197 10.24 -15.98 3.55
N MET A 198 10.07 -14.77 4.08
CA MET A 198 11.09 -13.72 4.07
C MET A 198 12.29 -14.08 4.95
N LEU A 199 12.04 -14.62 6.15
CA LEU A 199 13.10 -15.05 7.09
C LEU A 199 13.87 -16.27 6.58
N ASP A 200 13.24 -17.20 5.87
CA ASP A 200 13.91 -18.37 5.27
C ASP A 200 14.93 -17.95 4.20
N GLN A 201 14.57 -16.98 3.36
CA GLN A 201 15.50 -16.39 2.40
C GLN A 201 16.63 -15.63 3.10
N PHE A 202 16.35 -15.01 4.24
CA PHE A 202 17.33 -14.29 5.04
C PHE A 202 18.31 -15.23 5.75
N GLU A 203 17.83 -16.37 6.24
CA GLU A 203 18.62 -17.41 6.92
C GLU A 203 19.78 -17.91 6.05
N ASN A 204 19.55 -18.04 4.74
CA ASN A 204 20.59 -18.44 3.79
C ASN A 204 21.83 -17.52 3.79
N ARG A 205 21.68 -16.26 4.21
CA ARG A 205 22.76 -15.26 4.24
C ARG A 205 23.21 -14.90 5.65
N TYR A 206 22.31 -14.92 6.63
CA TYR A 206 22.56 -14.47 8.01
C TYR A 206 22.03 -15.46 9.05
N PRO A 207 22.45 -16.75 9.01
CA PRO A 207 21.87 -17.78 9.87
C PRO A 207 22.15 -17.53 11.36
N ASP A 208 23.34 -17.04 11.71
CA ASP A 208 23.72 -16.82 13.11
C ASP A 208 22.97 -15.64 13.74
N LEU A 209 22.74 -14.57 12.97
CA LEU A 209 21.93 -13.44 13.41
C LEU A 209 20.48 -13.87 13.64
N LEU A 210 19.90 -14.65 12.71
CA LEU A 210 18.53 -15.11 12.85
C LEU A 210 18.36 -16.05 14.07
N LYS A 211 19.34 -16.94 14.31
CA LYS A 211 19.39 -17.77 15.53
C LYS A 211 19.42 -16.94 16.80
N GLU A 212 20.15 -15.81 16.82
CA GLU A 212 20.18 -14.91 17.97
C GLU A 212 18.81 -14.24 18.20
N VAL A 213 18.19 -13.72 17.14
CA VAL A 213 16.86 -13.08 17.22
C VAL A 213 15.81 -14.07 17.75
N PHE A 214 15.80 -15.31 17.27
CA PHE A 214 14.83 -16.32 17.68
C PHE A 214 14.95 -16.77 19.14
N ARG A 215 16.04 -16.44 19.85
CA ARG A 215 16.12 -16.66 21.31
C ARG A 215 15.19 -15.74 22.09
N HIS A 216 14.80 -14.60 21.51
CA HIS A 216 14.07 -13.54 22.20
C HIS A 216 12.72 -13.19 21.56
N VAL A 217 12.57 -13.45 20.26
CA VAL A 217 11.39 -13.03 19.49
C VAL A 217 10.85 -14.19 18.66
N THR A 218 9.55 -14.43 18.74
CA THR A 218 8.86 -15.40 17.88
C THR A 218 8.64 -14.82 16.49
N ILE A 219 8.41 -15.69 15.49
CA ILE A 219 8.07 -15.23 14.12
C ILE A 219 6.83 -14.33 14.13
N GLN A 220 5.83 -14.64 14.96
CA GLN A 220 4.65 -13.79 15.15
C GLN A 220 5.03 -12.36 15.59
N ARG A 221 5.87 -12.21 16.61
CA ARG A 221 6.30 -10.89 17.08
C ARG A 221 7.13 -10.16 16.03
N ILE A 222 7.94 -10.87 15.24
CA ILE A 222 8.64 -10.27 14.10
C ILE A 222 7.62 -9.77 13.06
N SER A 223 6.62 -10.58 12.72
CA SER A 223 5.55 -10.21 11.80
C SER A 223 4.84 -8.93 12.25
N GLU A 224 4.48 -8.82 13.53
CA GLU A 224 3.84 -7.63 14.10
C GLU A 224 4.74 -6.38 14.02
N VAL A 225 6.05 -6.52 14.27
CA VAL A 225 7.02 -5.42 14.12
C VAL A 225 7.08 -4.96 12.66
N LEU A 226 7.20 -5.90 11.71
CA LEU A 226 7.29 -5.59 10.28
C LEU A 226 5.99 -4.95 9.76
N GLN A 227 4.83 -5.48 10.15
CA GLN A 227 3.52 -4.92 9.81
C GLN A 227 3.36 -3.48 10.31
N ARG A 228 3.77 -3.18 11.54
CA ARG A 228 3.72 -1.81 12.09
C ARG A 228 4.63 -0.84 11.33
N LEU A 229 5.85 -1.27 11.00
CA LEU A 229 6.75 -0.46 10.16
C LEU A 229 6.13 -0.21 8.78
N LEU A 230 5.55 -1.22 8.16
CA LEU A 230 4.93 -1.11 6.84
C LEU A 230 3.66 -0.24 6.86
N GLY A 231 2.83 -0.33 7.89
CA GLY A 231 1.66 0.54 8.07
C GLY A 231 2.05 2.01 8.25
N GLU A 232 3.26 2.28 8.76
CA GLU A 232 3.87 3.61 8.78
C GLU A 232 4.77 3.88 7.57
N ASN A 233 4.73 3.00 6.57
CA ASN A 233 5.36 3.15 5.26
C ASN A 233 6.87 3.21 5.32
N ILE A 234 7.41 2.54 6.32
CA ILE A 234 8.83 2.29 6.49
C ILE A 234 9.16 0.98 5.80
N SER A 235 10.13 1.06 4.89
CA SER A 235 10.62 -0.11 4.17
C SER A 235 11.25 -1.12 5.11
N VAL A 236 10.87 -2.38 4.96
CA VAL A 236 11.48 -3.51 5.67
C VAL A 236 12.56 -4.21 4.86
N ARG A 237 12.95 -3.63 3.71
CA ARG A 237 13.97 -4.17 2.82
C ARG A 237 15.33 -4.31 3.50
N ASN A 238 15.70 -3.40 4.41
CA ASN A 238 16.91 -3.53 5.22
C ASN A 238 16.69 -4.47 6.42
N LEU A 239 16.32 -5.71 6.13
CA LEU A 239 16.00 -6.72 7.13
C LEU A 239 17.19 -7.01 8.06
N LYS A 240 18.42 -6.89 7.57
CA LYS A 240 19.63 -7.06 8.38
C LYS A 240 19.63 -6.11 9.57
N LEU A 241 19.45 -4.81 9.31
CA LEU A 241 19.46 -3.79 10.37
C LEU A 241 18.27 -3.94 11.33
N ILE A 242 17.11 -4.34 10.81
CA ILE A 242 15.93 -4.65 11.63
C ILE A 242 16.24 -5.81 12.58
N MET A 243 16.80 -6.91 12.07
CA MET A 243 17.17 -8.08 12.88
C MET A 243 18.28 -7.78 13.90
N GLU A 244 19.29 -6.98 13.53
CA GLU A 244 20.33 -6.51 14.48
C GLU A 244 19.71 -5.69 15.62
N SER A 245 18.77 -4.79 15.30
CA SER A 245 18.04 -4.01 16.31
C SER A 245 17.19 -4.90 17.21
N LEU A 246 16.49 -5.90 16.65
CA LEU A 246 15.70 -6.85 17.44
C LEU A 246 16.59 -7.70 18.36
N ALA A 247 17.71 -8.22 17.87
CA ALA A 247 18.66 -8.99 18.69
C ALA A 247 19.20 -8.17 19.88
N LEU A 248 19.42 -6.87 19.68
CA LEU A 248 19.90 -5.97 20.72
C LEU A 248 18.85 -5.64 21.78
N TRP A 249 17.62 -5.33 21.36
CA TRP A 249 16.58 -4.76 22.24
C TRP A 249 15.58 -5.77 22.79
N ALA A 250 15.26 -6.84 22.05
CA ALA A 250 14.31 -7.87 22.48
C ALA A 250 14.61 -8.58 23.81
N PRO A 251 15.87 -8.76 24.25
CA PRO A 251 16.14 -9.32 25.58
C PRO A 251 15.65 -8.42 26.72
N ARG A 252 15.57 -7.11 26.48
CA ARG A 252 15.23 -6.07 27.48
C ARG A 252 13.78 -5.62 27.34
N GLU A 253 13.27 -5.56 26.12
CA GLU A 253 11.92 -5.08 25.82
C GLU A 253 10.99 -6.20 25.34
N LYS A 254 9.89 -6.35 26.08
CA LYS A 254 8.84 -7.33 25.77
C LYS A 254 7.70 -6.72 24.97
N ASP A 255 7.45 -5.43 25.13
CA ASP A 255 6.40 -4.74 24.40
C ASP A 255 6.78 -4.55 22.93
N VAL A 256 5.87 -4.92 22.04
CA VAL A 256 6.10 -4.84 20.58
C VAL A 256 6.12 -3.40 20.12
N ILE A 257 5.32 -2.52 20.71
CA ILE A 257 5.27 -1.10 20.33
C ILE A 257 6.63 -0.45 20.64
N THR A 258 7.13 -0.63 21.85
CA THR A 258 8.47 -0.14 22.23
C THR A 258 9.58 -0.72 21.35
N LEU A 259 9.50 -2.01 20.99
CA LEU A 259 10.46 -2.61 20.05
C LEU A 259 10.44 -1.96 18.67
N VAL A 260 9.25 -1.62 18.15
CA VAL A 260 9.12 -0.90 16.87
C VAL A 260 9.83 0.45 16.94
N GLU A 261 9.69 1.20 18.03
CA GLU A 261 10.39 2.49 18.20
C GLU A 261 11.92 2.35 18.20
N HIS A 262 12.45 1.30 18.84
CA HIS A 262 13.88 1.01 18.77
C HIS A 262 14.35 0.66 17.34
N VAL A 263 13.55 -0.10 16.60
CA VAL A 263 13.85 -0.43 15.20
C VAL A 263 13.77 0.83 14.32
N ARG A 264 12.78 1.70 14.52
CA ARG A 264 12.66 2.99 13.82
C ARG A 264 13.86 3.88 14.07
N ALA A 265 14.33 3.96 15.31
CA ALA A 265 15.53 4.72 15.67
C ALA A 265 16.77 4.20 14.92
N SER A 266 16.93 2.87 14.83
CA SER A 266 17.98 2.23 14.03
C SER A 266 17.86 2.54 12.53
N LEU A 267 16.64 2.70 12.02
CA LEU A 267 16.33 3.06 10.64
C LEU A 267 16.34 4.58 10.36
N SER A 268 16.70 5.42 11.33
CA SER A 268 16.64 6.89 11.24
C SER A 268 17.23 7.47 9.96
N ARG A 269 18.41 7.01 9.52
CA ARG A 269 19.04 7.47 8.27
C ARG A 269 18.15 7.23 7.04
N TYR A 270 17.48 6.08 6.97
CA TYR A 270 16.60 5.74 5.86
C TYR A 270 15.32 6.58 5.90
N ILE A 271 14.69 6.68 7.07
CA ILE A 271 13.47 7.46 7.28
C ILE A 271 13.71 8.94 6.92
N CYS A 272 14.78 9.53 7.46
CA CYS A 272 15.16 10.91 7.15
C CYS A 272 15.43 11.12 5.66
N SER A 273 16.15 10.20 5.02
CA SER A 273 16.43 10.30 3.57
C SER A 273 15.18 10.17 2.71
N LYS A 274 14.17 9.40 3.13
CA LYS A 274 12.90 9.24 2.41
C LYS A 274 12.03 10.49 2.48
N ILE A 275 12.09 11.22 3.59
CA ILE A 275 11.25 12.40 3.85
C ILE A 275 11.95 13.69 3.39
N ALA A 276 13.29 13.71 3.36
CA ALA A 276 14.05 14.88 2.97
C ALA A 276 13.80 15.26 1.49
N VAL A 277 13.53 16.54 1.25
CA VAL A 277 13.42 17.13 -0.08
C VAL A 277 14.56 18.12 -0.24
N SER A 278 15.44 17.90 -1.21
CA SER A 278 16.63 18.73 -1.45
C SER A 278 17.55 18.86 -0.21
N GLY A 279 17.63 17.81 0.61
CA GLY A 279 18.46 17.79 1.83
C GLY A 279 17.81 18.44 3.06
N GLU A 280 16.59 18.95 2.95
CA GLU A 280 15.84 19.55 4.06
C GLU A 280 14.64 18.68 4.46
N ILE A 281 14.39 18.57 5.77
CA ILE A 281 13.19 17.92 6.32
C ILE A 281 12.30 19.03 6.87
N LYS A 282 11.06 19.09 6.38
CA LYS A 282 10.08 20.04 6.85
C LYS A 282 9.21 19.33 7.89
N VAL A 283 9.19 19.89 9.10
CA VAL A 283 8.54 19.27 10.27
C VAL A 283 7.50 20.20 10.86
N VAL A 284 6.47 19.60 11.43
CA VAL A 284 5.50 20.28 12.29
C VAL A 284 5.86 19.94 13.72
N MET A 285 6.05 20.96 14.55
CA MET A 285 6.34 20.77 15.96
C MET A 285 5.08 21.03 16.77
N LEU A 286 4.83 20.18 17.76
CA LEU A 286 3.79 20.43 18.75
C LEU A 286 4.28 21.52 19.72
N SER A 287 3.36 22.35 20.20
CA SER A 287 3.68 23.30 21.26
C SER A 287 3.88 22.55 22.58
N GLY A 288 4.71 23.08 23.48
CA GLY A 288 4.94 22.45 24.78
C GLY A 288 3.65 22.25 25.60
N TYR A 289 2.65 23.11 25.41
CA TYR A 289 1.33 22.96 26.02
C TYR A 289 0.60 21.68 25.53
N ILE A 290 0.58 21.45 24.22
CA ILE A 290 -0.05 20.25 23.62
C ILE A 290 0.71 18.99 24.03
N GLU A 291 2.05 19.03 24.01
CA GLU A 291 2.86 17.89 24.45
C GLU A 291 2.59 17.52 25.93
N ASP A 292 2.50 18.51 26.81
CA ASP A 292 2.20 18.28 28.22
C ASP A 292 0.77 17.77 28.43
N ALA A 293 -0.20 18.27 27.66
CA ALA A 293 -1.58 17.78 27.69
C ALA A 293 -1.65 16.29 27.30
N ILE A 294 -1.02 15.92 26.19
CA ILE A 294 -0.94 14.52 25.74
C ILE A 294 -0.22 13.67 26.79
N ARG A 295 0.93 14.13 27.30
CA ARG A 295 1.72 13.39 28.31
C ARG A 295 0.94 13.14 29.59
N LYS A 296 0.18 14.13 30.08
CA LYS A 296 -0.70 13.98 31.25
C LYS A 296 -1.86 13.02 31.00
N GLY A 297 -2.32 12.94 29.76
CA GLY A 297 -3.39 12.03 29.35
C GLY A 297 -2.96 10.57 29.22
N ILE A 298 -1.69 10.28 29.00
CA ILE A 298 -1.21 8.90 28.88
C ILE A 298 -1.43 8.14 30.19
N ARG A 299 -2.12 7.00 30.10
CA ARG A 299 -2.31 6.04 31.18
C ARG A 299 -1.74 4.70 30.76
N GLN A 300 -0.84 4.18 31.58
CA GLN A 300 -0.27 2.85 31.39
C GLN A 300 -1.12 1.83 32.15
N THR A 301 -1.54 0.79 31.44
CA THR A 301 -2.22 -0.37 32.03
C THR A 301 -1.51 -1.65 31.62
N SER A 302 -1.88 -2.77 32.24
CA SER A 302 -1.39 -4.09 31.87
C SER A 302 -1.69 -4.48 30.41
N GLY A 303 -2.68 -3.85 29.77
CA GLY A 303 -3.05 -4.06 28.36
C GLY A 303 -2.39 -3.07 27.38
N GLY A 304 -1.58 -2.13 27.85
CA GLY A 304 -0.92 -1.12 27.02
C GLY A 304 -1.14 0.31 27.51
N SER A 305 -0.60 1.26 26.75
CA SER A 305 -0.79 2.68 26.97
C SER A 305 -1.99 3.18 26.19
N PHE A 306 -2.89 3.93 26.84
CA PHE A 306 -3.98 4.63 26.16
C PHE A 306 -4.04 6.10 26.57
N LEU A 307 -4.67 6.90 25.73
CA LEU A 307 -4.84 8.33 25.95
C LEU A 307 -6.16 8.59 26.67
N ASN A 308 -6.08 9.13 27.87
CA ASN A 308 -7.23 9.55 28.67
C ASN A 308 -7.17 11.06 28.90
N MET A 309 -7.82 11.81 28.03
CA MET A 309 -7.91 13.26 28.09
C MET A 309 -9.38 13.67 28.19
N ASP A 310 -9.63 14.82 28.81
CA ASP A 310 -10.94 15.43 28.79
C ASP A 310 -11.33 15.79 27.35
N ILE A 311 -12.62 15.62 27.02
CA ILE A 311 -13.14 15.81 25.65
C ILE A 311 -12.79 17.19 25.10
N GLU A 312 -12.88 18.24 25.93
CA GLU A 312 -12.59 19.63 25.56
C GLU A 312 -11.13 19.81 25.11
N VAL A 313 -10.19 19.18 25.82
CA VAL A 313 -8.76 19.23 25.49
C VAL A 313 -8.47 18.41 24.22
N SER A 314 -9.14 17.26 24.07
CA SER A 314 -9.01 16.44 22.86
C SER A 314 -9.48 17.20 21.62
N ASP A 315 -10.63 17.87 21.72
CA ASP A 315 -11.20 18.65 20.61
C ASP A 315 -10.31 19.84 20.25
N GLU A 316 -9.80 20.57 21.25
CA GLU A 316 -8.86 21.68 21.03
C GLU A 316 -7.58 21.22 20.32
N VAL A 317 -7.00 20.09 20.74
CA VAL A 317 -5.80 19.52 20.11
C VAL A 317 -6.09 19.10 18.66
N MET A 318 -7.22 18.45 18.42
CA MET A 318 -7.61 18.00 17.08
C MET A 318 -7.90 19.16 16.14
N GLU A 319 -8.57 20.22 16.60
CA GLU A 319 -8.84 21.41 15.80
C GLU A 319 -7.53 22.15 15.46
N THR A 320 -6.63 22.29 16.43
CA THR A 320 -5.33 22.92 16.23
C THR A 320 -4.48 22.15 15.23
N LEU A 321 -4.44 20.81 15.34
CA LEU A 321 -3.78 19.95 14.37
C LEU A 321 -4.40 20.11 12.99
N ALA A 322 -5.72 19.97 12.86
CA ALA A 322 -6.41 20.09 11.57
C ALA A 322 -6.16 21.45 10.90
N HIS A 323 -6.17 22.54 11.68
CA HIS A 323 -5.84 23.87 11.17
C HIS A 323 -4.39 23.94 10.68
N ALA A 324 -3.41 23.48 11.48
CA ALA A 324 -2.01 23.46 11.08
C ALA A 324 -1.79 22.63 9.79
N LEU A 325 -2.45 21.47 9.67
CA LEU A 325 -2.35 20.63 8.48
C LEU A 325 -2.94 21.28 7.23
N ARG A 326 -4.06 22.01 7.38
CA ARG A 326 -4.66 22.79 6.27
C ARG A 326 -3.74 23.91 5.81
N GLU A 327 -3.18 24.68 6.75
CA GLU A 327 -2.23 25.75 6.46
C GLU A 327 -0.99 25.21 5.72
N LEU A 328 -0.49 24.06 6.16
CA LEU A 328 0.65 23.40 5.56
C LEU A 328 0.39 22.87 4.15
N ARG A 329 -0.83 22.38 3.90
CA ARG A 329 -1.30 22.02 2.56
C ARG A 329 -1.34 23.26 1.66
N ASN A 330 -1.79 24.38 2.19
CA ASN A 330 -1.89 25.65 1.46
C ASN A 330 -0.54 26.35 1.26
N ALA A 331 0.44 26.13 2.14
CA ALA A 331 1.75 26.81 2.15
C ALA A 331 2.75 26.30 1.10
N LYS A 332 2.30 25.51 0.11
CA LYS A 332 3.00 25.17 -1.15
C LYS A 332 4.44 24.67 -1.05
N LYS A 333 4.89 24.18 0.12
CA LYS A 333 6.29 23.76 0.29
C LYS A 333 6.49 22.41 0.92
N ILE A 334 5.45 21.67 1.25
CA ILE A 334 5.65 20.35 1.85
C ILE A 334 4.83 19.36 1.06
N SER A 335 5.53 18.47 0.36
CA SER A 335 5.00 17.18 -0.06
C SER A 335 4.64 16.43 1.21
N PHE A 336 3.48 16.75 1.81
CA PHE A 336 2.96 15.99 2.91
C PHE A 336 2.44 14.69 2.34
N PHE A 337 3.27 13.66 2.47
CA PHE A 337 2.82 12.29 2.50
C PHE A 337 2.10 12.08 3.85
N TRP A 338 0.88 12.62 4.00
CA TRP A 338 -0.01 12.14 5.07
C TRP A 338 -0.45 10.74 4.70
N TYR A 339 0.05 9.81 5.49
CA TYR A 339 -0.51 8.48 5.68
C TYR A 339 -1.47 8.56 6.86
N GLN A 340 -2.73 8.27 6.57
CA GLN A 340 -3.74 7.88 7.55
C GLN A 340 -4.29 6.53 7.10
#